data_AF-A0A926AXX5-F1
#
_entry.id   AF-A0A926AXX5-F1
#
_cell.length_a   1.000
_cell.length_b   1.000
_cell.length_c   1.000
_cell.angle_alpha   90.00
_cell.angle_beta   90.00
_cell.angle_gamma   90.00
#
_symmetry.space_group_name_H-M   'P 1'
#
loop_
_entity.id
_entity.type
_entity.pdbx_description
1 polymer ?
#
loop_
_entity_poly.entity_id
_entity_poly.type
_entity_poly.pdbx_seq_one_letter_code
_entity_poly.pdbx_strand_id
1 'polypeptide(L)' 'EVGPVEKINTGVGEGRLSTFVASGSFGSQIFGYRATLLTTQFQWNVVCQCSSQREFTAYKAMFRKIIESAGQ' A
#
# COMPACT_ATOMS: atom_id res chain seq x y z
N GLU A 1 -7.18 -3.45 -11.15
CA GLU A 1 -8.31 -3.39 -10.19
C GLU A 1 -7.83 -2.82 -8.86
N VAL A 2 -8.66 -2.04 -8.16
CA VAL A 2 -8.36 -1.48 -6.84
C VAL A 2 -9.34 -2.07 -5.84
N GLY A 3 -8.82 -2.63 -4.75
CA GLY A 3 -9.62 -3.20 -3.67
C GLY A 3 -10.20 -2.13 -2.73
N PRO A 4 -10.93 -2.57 -1.69
CA PRO A 4 -11.55 -1.65 -0.75
C PRO A 4 -10.51 -0.75 -0.06
N VAL A 5 -10.89 0.50 0.17
CA VAL A 5 -10.07 1.48 0.89
C VAL A 5 -10.34 1.35 2.39
N GLU A 6 -9.28 1.22 3.16
CA GLU A 6 -9.30 1.17 4.61
C GLU A 6 -8.63 2.41 5.20
N LYS A 7 -9.19 2.97 6.26
CA LYS A 7 -8.52 4.01 7.04
C LYS A 7 -7.49 3.33 7.95
N ILE A 8 -6.25 3.80 7.89
CA ILE A 8 -5.16 3.34 8.74
C ILE A 8 -4.72 4.46 9.65
N ASN A 9 -4.43 4.12 10.90
CA ASN A 9 -3.83 5.07 11.82
C ASN A 9 -2.32 4.98 11.66
N THR A 10 -1.71 6.10 11.27
CA THR A 10 -0.26 6.25 11.19
C THR A 10 0.11 7.47 12.03
N GLY A 11 1.34 7.57 12.51
CA GLY A 11 1.79 8.80 13.17
C GLY A 11 1.81 10.04 12.26
N VAL A 12 1.47 9.88 10.98
CA VAL A 12 1.49 10.92 9.93
C VAL A 12 0.07 11.22 9.45
N GLY A 13 -0.76 11.86 10.29
CA GLY A 13 -2.08 12.37 9.91
C GLY A 13 -3.09 11.30 9.45
N GLU A 14 -4.00 11.65 8.52
CA GLU A 14 -5.00 10.70 8.01
C GLU A 14 -4.36 9.75 7.00
N GLY A 15 -4.35 8.45 7.32
CA GLY A 15 -3.87 7.41 6.43
C GLY A 15 -5.01 6.65 5.75
N ARG A 16 -4.87 6.38 4.46
CA ARG A 16 -5.76 5.51 3.68
C ARG A 16 -4.94 4.45 2.96
N LEU A 17 -5.38 3.19 3.01
CA LEU A 17 -4.70 2.04 2.41
C LEU A 17 -5.68 1.30 1.49
N SER A 18 -5.23 0.92 0.30
CA SER A 18 -5.99 0.02 -0.58
C SER A 18 -5.07 -0.98 -1.27
N THR A 19 -5.61 -2.16 -1.58
CA THR A 19 -4.92 -3.13 -2.44
C THR A 19 -5.11 -2.76 -3.90
N PHE A 20 -4.18 -3.14 -4.76
CA PHE A 20 -4.35 -3.02 -6.19
C PHE A 20 -3.74 -4.21 -6.95
N VAL A 21 -4.28 -4.42 -8.15
CA VAL A 21 -3.74 -5.30 -9.19
C VAL A 21 -3.57 -4.46 -10.45
N ALA A 22 -2.37 -4.41 -11.01
CA ALA A 22 -2.04 -3.62 -12.19
C ALA A 22 -1.31 -4.49 -13.23
N SER A 23 -1.33 -4.06 -14.49
CA SER A 23 -0.51 -4.69 -15.54
C SER A 23 0.95 -4.24 -15.39
N GLY A 24 1.86 -5.19 -15.32
CA GLY A 24 3.31 -4.99 -15.39
C GLY A 24 3.86 -5.15 -16.81
N SER A 25 5.18 -5.18 -16.93
CA SER A 25 5.86 -5.38 -18.21
C SER A 25 5.57 -6.76 -18.79
N PHE A 26 5.50 -6.86 -20.12
CA PHE A 26 5.29 -8.12 -20.86
C PHE A 26 4.02 -8.90 -20.46
N GLY A 27 2.93 -8.20 -20.10
CA GLY A 27 1.66 -8.83 -19.76
C GLY A 27 1.63 -9.48 -18.37
N SER A 28 2.67 -9.26 -17.55
CA SER A 28 2.67 -9.69 -16.14
C SER A 28 1.64 -8.91 -15.33
N GLN A 29 1.26 -9.44 -14.16
CA GLN A 29 0.43 -8.74 -13.19
C GLN A 29 1.28 -8.33 -11.98
N ILE A 30 1.01 -7.14 -11.47
CA ILE A 30 1.61 -6.58 -10.27
C ILE A 30 0.53 -6.52 -9.21
N PHE A 31 0.84 -7.03 -8.02
CA PHE A 31 -0.06 -7.04 -6.86
C PHE A 31 0.56 -6.17 -5.77
N GLY A 32 -0.25 -5.35 -5.10
CA GLY A 32 0.33 -4.45 -4.12
C GLY A 32 -0.63 -3.73 -3.22
N TYR A 33 -0.03 -2.92 -2.34
CA TYR A 33 -0.68 -1.92 -1.51
C TYR A 33 -0.33 -0.52 -1.97
N ARG A 34 -1.32 0.36 -1.94
CA ARG A 34 -1.13 1.81 -2.03
C ARG A 34 -1.63 2.45 -0.75
N ALA A 35 -0.75 3.15 -0.05
CA ALA A 35 -1.10 3.97 1.08
C ALA A 35 -0.96 5.45 0.73
N THR A 36 -1.92 6.26 1.15
CA THR A 36 -1.86 7.72 1.09
C THR A 36 -1.90 8.25 2.52
N LEU A 37 -0.86 8.95 2.93
CA LEU A 37 -0.77 9.60 4.25
C LEU A 37 -0.89 11.11 4.03
N LEU A 38 -1.91 11.71 4.62
CA LEU A 38 -2.20 13.13 4.47
C LEU A 38 -1.91 13.86 5.78
N THR A 39 -0.96 14.80 5.72
CA THR A 39 -0.69 15.79 6.76
C THR A 39 -1.33 17.12 6.40
N THR A 40 -1.26 18.10 7.29
CA THR A 40 -1.75 19.46 7.04
C THR A 40 -1.05 20.15 5.86
N GLN A 41 0.18 19.77 5.53
CA GLN A 41 1.02 20.44 4.53
C GLN A 41 1.45 19.54 3.37
N PHE A 42 1.47 18.22 3.56
CA PHE A 42 2.02 17.26 2.60
C PHE A 42 1.13 16.02 2.44
N GLN A 43 1.15 15.46 1.23
CA GLN A 43 0.60 14.14 0.93
C GLN A 43 1.73 13.19 0.55
N TRP A 44 1.85 12.09 1.29
CA TRP A 44 2.78 11.01 1.02
C TRP A 44 2.04 9.84 0.38
N ASN A 45 2.63 9.25 -0.66
CA ASN A 45 2.10 8.05 -1.29
C ASN A 45 3.15 6.93 -1.17
N VAL A 46 2.78 5.84 -0.50
CA VAL A 46 3.63 4.65 -0.34
C VAL A 46 3.04 3.55 -1.21
N VAL A 47 3.89 2.90 -2.01
CA VAL A 47 3.49 1.79 -2.89
C VAL A 47 4.37 0.59 -2.57
N CYS A 48 3.76 -0.51 -2.13
CA CYS A 48 4.43 -1.80 -1.96
C CYS A 48 3.91 -2.74 -3.04
N GLN A 49 4.80 -3.33 -3.84
CA GLN A 49 4.41 -4.15 -4.99
C GLN A 49 5.19 -5.45 -5.07
N CYS A 50 4.53 -6.50 -5.55
CA CYS A 50 5.10 -7.82 -5.83
C CYS A 50 4.67 -8.29 -7.24
N SER A 51 5.53 -9.08 -7.89
CA SER A 51 5.25 -9.71 -9.19
C SER A 51 4.37 -10.95 -9.09
N SER A 52 4.21 -11.52 -7.88
CA SER A 52 3.39 -12.70 -7.64
C SER A 52 2.36 -12.45 -6.55
N GLN A 53 1.13 -12.92 -6.77
CA GLN A 53 0.07 -12.89 -5.76
C GLN A 53 0.46 -13.69 -4.50
N ARG A 54 1.24 -14.77 -4.66
CA ARG A 54 1.72 -15.59 -3.55
C ARG A 54 2.67 -14.81 -2.64
N GLU A 55 3.62 -14.08 -3.24
CA GLU A 55 4.55 -13.21 -2.51
C GLU A 55 3.80 -12.08 -1.82
N PHE A 56 2.87 -11.43 -2.54
CA PHE A 56 2.05 -10.39 -1.97
C PHE A 56 1.29 -10.89 -0.72
N THR A 57 0.74 -12.10 -0.78
CA THR A 57 0.02 -12.70 0.36
C THR A 57 0.95 -12.98 1.54
N ALA A 58 2.17 -13.46 1.27
CA ALA A 58 3.17 -13.74 2.31
C ALA A 58 3.67 -12.44 2.98
N TYR A 59 3.86 -11.37 2.22
CA TYR A 59 4.40 -10.10 2.71
C TYR A 59 3.34 -9.08 3.13
N LYS A 60 2.05 -9.37 2.91
CA LYS A 60 0.93 -8.45 3.17
C LYS A 60 0.98 -7.83 4.56
N ALA A 61 1.20 -8.65 5.58
CA ALA A 61 1.28 -8.19 6.98
C ALA A 61 2.52 -7.33 7.23
N MET A 62 3.65 -7.64 6.59
CA MET A 62 4.89 -6.87 6.70
C MET A 62 4.74 -5.50 6.05
N PHE A 63 4.20 -5.43 4.83
CA PHE A 63 3.94 -4.16 4.15
C PHE A 63 3.01 -3.25 4.95
N ARG A 64 1.95 -3.82 5.53
CA ARG A 64 1.07 -3.06 6.43
C ARG A 64 1.84 -2.49 7.62
N LYS A 65 2.67 -3.29 8.31
CA LYS A 65 3.48 -2.81 9.44
C LYS A 65 4.43 -1.68 9.04
N ILE A 66 5.09 -1.79 7.88
CA ILE A 66 5.99 -0.74 7.37
C ILE A 66 5.22 0.57 7.11
N ILE A 67 4.02 0.48 6.54
CA ILE A 67 3.17 1.65 6.28
C ILE A 67 2.69 2.27 7.59
N GLU A 68 2.28 1.46 8.55
CA GLU A 68 1.81 1.92 9.87
C GLU A 68 2.96 2.53 10.70
N SER A 69 4.21 2.10 10.51
CA SER A 69 5.38 2.65 11.19
C SER A 69 5.91 3.97 10.60
N ALA A 70 5.35 4.47 9.49
CA ALA A 70 5.86 5.65 8.79
C ALA A 70 5.85 6.97 9.60
N GLY A 71 5.20 6.99 10.77
CA GLY A 71 5.17 8.15 11.67
C GLY A 71 5.47 7.84 13.14
N GLN A 72 6.04 6.66 13.42
CA GLN A 72 6.58 6.36 14.76
C GLN A 72 7.98 6.96 14.92
#